data_AF-A0A2V8JXD2-F1
#
_entry.id   AF-A0A2V8JXD2-F1
#
_cell.length_a   1.000
_cell.length_b   1.000
_cell.length_c   1.000
_cell.angle_alpha   90.00
_cell.angle_beta   90.00
_cell.angle_gamma   90.00
#
_symmetry.space_group_name_H-M   'P 1'
#
loop_
_entity.id
_entity.type
_entity.pdbx_description
1 polymer ?
#
loop_
_entity_poly.entity_id
_entity_poly.type
_entity_poly.pdbx_seq_one_letter_code
_entity_poly.pdbx_strand_id
1 'polypeptide(L)'
;MHAFDYDPVHDEIVVNSPLAQAILIFRGGANGEEPPVRYIQGPHTQIVGTGYGALDAVTVDGVNNEIFLPVASNSVLVFDRTATGDVAPKRVLHGPDTQIQFPAPGDRGALPAVGVDPIHNLLIVPSRASLLIFDRNASGNTKPLRVISGPKTELGGGKPHVYAPKGWIVATAARGAIGVWSINDNGDVPPRWRIPVTKITGMNVNGVEIDPVHKEIMVPTGNGNTVFTFSVPEIFD
;
A
#
# COMPACT_ATOMS: atom_id res chain seq x y z
N MET A 1 10.06 8.76 10.28
CA MET A 1 8.89 8.42 9.45
C MET A 1 9.39 7.54 8.32
N HIS A 2 8.76 6.39 8.07
CA HIS A 2 9.11 5.53 6.92
C HIS A 2 8.07 5.60 5.80
N ALA A 3 6.81 5.90 6.12
CA ALA A 3 5.75 6.19 5.15
C ALA A 3 4.69 7.15 5.74
N PHE A 4 3.82 7.63 4.85
CA PHE A 4 2.57 8.29 5.18
C PHE A 4 1.57 8.01 4.05
N ASP A 5 0.29 8.27 4.32
CA ASP A 5 -0.77 8.31 3.32
C ASP A 5 -1.62 9.56 3.55
N TYR A 6 -2.17 10.13 2.47
CA TYR A 6 -3.06 11.28 2.55
C TYR A 6 -4.50 10.85 2.33
N ASP A 7 -5.40 11.29 3.20
CA ASP A 7 -6.85 11.15 3.05
C ASP A 7 -7.41 12.42 2.42
N PRO A 8 -7.64 12.45 1.09
CA PRO A 8 -8.20 13.62 0.41
C PRO A 8 -9.68 13.86 0.75
N VAL A 9 -10.39 12.88 1.30
CA VAL A 9 -11.81 13.03 1.66
C VAL A 9 -11.96 13.87 2.93
N HIS A 10 -11.05 13.70 3.87
CA HIS A 10 -11.11 14.36 5.18
C HIS A 10 -10.03 15.43 5.40
N ASP A 11 -9.12 15.61 4.44
CA ASP A 11 -7.93 16.46 4.56
C ASP A 11 -7.09 16.08 5.78
N GLU A 12 -6.59 14.84 5.80
CA GLU A 12 -5.79 14.30 6.90
C GLU A 12 -4.55 13.57 6.39
N ILE A 13 -3.45 13.68 7.14
CA ILE A 13 -2.20 12.95 6.86
C ILE A 13 -2.06 11.85 7.91
N VAL A 14 -2.02 10.60 7.46
CA VAL A 14 -1.84 9.42 8.30
C VAL A 14 -0.41 8.95 8.22
N VAL A 15 0.26 8.88 9.36
CA VAL A 15 1.69 8.63 9.47
C VAL A 15 1.91 7.42 10.37
N ASN A 16 2.80 6.51 9.98
CA ASN A 16 3.31 5.51 10.91
C ASN A 16 4.52 6.05 11.68
N SER A 17 4.56 5.78 12.98
CA SER A 17 5.70 6.03 13.86
C SER A 17 6.36 4.69 14.22
N PRO A 18 7.47 4.33 13.56
CA PRO A 18 8.09 3.02 13.69
C PRO A 18 8.55 2.73 15.12
N LEU A 19 9.39 3.60 15.68
CA LEU A 19 9.95 3.42 17.03
C LEU A 19 8.89 3.43 18.13
N ALA A 20 7.76 4.12 17.91
CA ALA A 20 6.66 4.19 18.86
C ALA A 20 5.60 3.10 18.64
N GLN A 21 5.67 2.33 17.55
CA GLN A 21 4.63 1.39 17.12
C GLN A 21 3.24 2.05 17.13
N ALA A 22 3.15 3.22 16.50
CA ALA A 22 1.95 4.05 16.52
C ALA A 22 1.52 4.48 15.13
N ILE A 23 0.23 4.79 14.99
CA ILE A 23 -0.30 5.58 13.89
C ILE A 23 -0.58 6.99 14.44
N LEU A 24 -0.08 8.01 13.76
CA LEU A 24 -0.32 9.41 14.07
C LEU A 24 -1.15 10.02 12.94
N ILE A 25 -2.16 10.81 13.28
CA ILE A 25 -3.03 11.45 12.31
C ILE A 25 -2.95 12.96 12.51
N PHE A 26 -2.58 13.66 11.46
CA PHE A 26 -2.48 15.13 11.43
C PHE A 26 -3.56 15.70 10.51
N ARG A 27 -3.88 16.98 10.71
CA ARG A 27 -4.64 17.76 9.71
C ARG A 27 -3.79 17.89 8.44
N GLY A 28 -4.41 17.86 7.28
CA GLY A 28 -3.73 18.06 5.99
C GLY A 28 -3.10 19.45 5.88
N GLY A 29 -3.81 20.47 6.34
CA GLY A 29 -3.30 21.83 6.48
C GLY A 29 -2.48 22.12 7.74
N ALA A 30 -1.88 21.11 8.40
CA ALA A 30 -1.02 21.34 9.56
C ALA A 30 0.22 22.18 9.17
N ASN A 31 0.59 23.14 10.00
CA ASN A 31 1.71 24.04 9.74
C ASN A 31 2.65 24.14 10.96
N GLY A 32 3.94 23.84 10.75
CA GLY A 32 4.93 23.80 11.82
C GLY A 32 4.75 22.59 12.75
N GLU A 33 4.95 22.79 14.05
CA GLU A 33 4.96 21.73 15.07
C GLU A 33 3.57 21.46 15.67
N GLU A 34 2.53 21.41 14.82
CA GLU A 34 1.19 21.07 15.27
C GLU A 34 1.12 19.60 15.76
N PRO A 35 0.53 19.32 16.93
CA PRO A 35 0.39 17.96 17.41
C PRO A 35 -0.60 17.17 16.53
N PRO A 36 -0.50 15.82 16.50
CA PRO A 36 -1.49 15.01 15.81
C PRO A 36 -2.87 15.19 16.44
N VAL A 37 -3.91 15.23 15.60
CA VAL A 37 -5.30 15.32 16.05
C VAL A 37 -5.80 14.00 16.64
N ARG A 38 -5.19 12.87 16.27
CA ARG A 38 -5.44 11.53 16.83
C ARG A 38 -4.16 10.70 16.78
N TYR A 39 -4.11 9.68 17.63
CA TYR A 39 -3.05 8.67 17.61
C TYR A 39 -3.64 7.31 17.95
N ILE A 40 -3.09 6.24 17.38
CA ILE A 40 -3.42 4.85 17.74
C ILE A 40 -2.12 4.21 18.22
N GLN A 41 -2.06 3.88 19.51
CA GLN A 41 -0.85 3.34 20.15
C GLN A 41 -1.21 2.61 21.44
N GLY A 42 -0.56 1.47 21.66
CA GLY A 42 -0.66 0.71 22.90
C GLY A 42 -0.79 -0.79 22.66
N PRO A 43 -0.75 -1.61 23.73
CA PRO A 43 -0.75 -3.06 23.61
C PRO A 43 -2.03 -3.65 23.00
N HIS A 44 -3.19 -3.02 23.17
CA HIS A 44 -4.44 -3.52 22.57
C HIS A 44 -4.49 -3.31 21.07
N THR A 45 -3.68 -2.39 20.52
CA THR A 45 -3.60 -2.16 19.07
C THR A 45 -3.05 -3.34 18.28
N GLN A 46 -2.29 -4.23 18.92
CA GLN A 46 -1.59 -5.35 18.29
C GLN A 46 -0.55 -4.92 17.22
N ILE A 47 -0.20 -3.64 17.17
CA ILE A 47 0.79 -3.12 16.23
C ILE A 47 2.15 -3.74 16.56
N VAL A 48 2.72 -4.44 15.58
CA VAL A 48 4.04 -5.06 15.69
C VAL A 48 4.84 -4.82 14.41
N GLY A 49 5.94 -4.08 14.55
CA GLY A 49 6.89 -3.83 13.47
C GLY A 49 7.87 -4.98 13.23
N THR A 50 8.70 -4.85 12.20
CA THR A 50 9.82 -5.76 11.91
C THR A 50 11.03 -5.43 12.79
N GLY A 51 12.25 -5.84 12.41
CA GLY A 51 13.47 -5.47 13.13
C GLY A 51 13.58 -3.95 13.34
N TYR A 52 14.05 -3.52 14.52
CA TYR A 52 14.08 -2.10 14.96
C TYR A 52 12.69 -1.45 15.16
N GLY A 53 11.62 -2.24 15.23
CA GLY A 53 10.25 -1.72 15.39
C GLY A 53 9.73 -1.08 14.10
N ALA A 54 10.33 -1.37 12.95
CA ALA A 54 9.95 -0.71 11.70
C ALA A 54 8.51 -1.05 11.32
N LEU A 55 7.66 -0.01 11.31
CA LEU A 55 6.46 0.05 10.48
C LEU A 55 6.89 0.83 9.25
N ASP A 56 6.62 0.33 8.05
CA ASP A 56 7.09 0.96 6.81
C ASP A 56 5.94 1.38 5.90
N ALA A 57 4.72 1.11 6.31
CA ALA A 57 3.54 1.33 5.50
C ALA A 57 2.33 1.66 6.36
N VAL A 58 1.46 2.49 5.81
CA VAL A 58 0.09 2.72 6.26
C VAL A 58 -0.74 3.07 5.02
N THR A 59 -2.02 2.71 5.03
CA THR A 59 -2.93 3.05 3.93
C THR A 59 -4.27 3.49 4.50
N VAL A 60 -4.83 4.57 3.98
CA VAL A 60 -6.13 5.11 4.39
C VAL A 60 -7.16 4.92 3.29
N ASP A 61 -8.34 4.42 3.68
CA ASP A 61 -9.54 4.45 2.87
C ASP A 61 -10.49 5.51 3.44
N GLY A 62 -10.35 6.73 2.91
CA GLY A 62 -11.20 7.85 3.29
C GLY A 62 -12.67 7.66 2.92
N VAL A 63 -12.98 6.84 1.91
CA VAL A 63 -14.38 6.58 1.50
C VAL A 63 -15.09 5.74 2.54
N ASN A 64 -14.42 4.72 3.08
CA ASN A 64 -15.02 3.79 4.05
C ASN A 64 -14.62 4.06 5.51
N ASN A 65 -13.86 5.13 5.79
CA ASN A 65 -13.36 5.50 7.12
C ASN A 65 -12.51 4.41 7.78
N GLU A 66 -11.55 3.83 7.04
CA GLU A 66 -10.68 2.77 7.55
C GLU A 66 -9.19 3.04 7.31
N ILE A 67 -8.36 2.55 8.24
CA ILE A 67 -6.91 2.55 8.12
C ILE A 67 -6.44 1.09 8.10
N PHE A 68 -5.62 0.76 7.12
CA PHE A 68 -5.02 -0.56 6.93
C PHE A 68 -3.54 -0.49 7.29
N LEU A 69 -3.12 -1.39 8.18
CA LEU A 69 -1.74 -1.47 8.67
C LEU A 69 -1.22 -2.90 8.59
N PRO A 70 -0.37 -3.20 7.58
CA PRO A 70 0.43 -4.43 7.55
C PRO A 70 1.39 -4.49 8.74
N VAL A 71 1.51 -5.66 9.36
CA VAL A 71 2.37 -5.89 10.54
C VAL A 71 3.18 -7.18 10.41
N ALA A 72 4.28 -7.29 11.15
CA ALA A 72 5.26 -8.37 11.01
C ALA A 72 4.72 -9.78 11.37
N SER A 73 3.52 -9.89 11.93
CA SER A 73 2.83 -11.15 12.22
C SER A 73 2.09 -11.73 11.01
N ASN A 74 2.51 -11.42 9.77
CA ASN A 74 1.81 -11.81 8.54
C ASN A 74 0.33 -11.42 8.54
N SER A 75 0.05 -10.22 9.05
CA SER A 75 -1.33 -9.77 9.28
C SER A 75 -1.54 -8.36 8.75
N VAL A 76 -2.77 -8.06 8.37
CA VAL A 76 -3.23 -6.68 8.13
C VAL A 76 -4.22 -6.32 9.23
N LEU A 77 -3.86 -5.32 10.03
CA LEU A 77 -4.73 -4.73 11.04
C LEU A 77 -5.60 -3.67 10.37
N VAL A 78 -6.88 -3.64 10.72
CA VAL A 78 -7.82 -2.63 10.24
C VAL A 78 -8.37 -1.85 11.41
N PHE A 79 -8.22 -0.53 11.39
CA PHE A 79 -8.75 0.38 12.40
C PHE A 79 -9.81 1.28 11.77
N ASP A 80 -10.76 1.77 12.58
CA ASP A 80 -11.57 2.92 12.17
C ASP A 80 -10.66 4.15 12.04
N ARG A 81 -10.86 4.95 10.99
CA ARG A 81 -10.07 6.17 10.72
C ARG A 81 -10.12 7.18 11.87
N THR A 82 -11.24 7.21 12.60
CA THR A 82 -11.45 8.11 13.74
C THR A 82 -10.98 7.53 15.07
N ALA A 83 -10.40 6.33 15.09
CA ALA A 83 -9.97 5.69 16.33
C ALA A 83 -8.83 6.47 16.99
N THR A 84 -8.77 6.43 18.33
CA THR A 84 -7.73 7.12 19.10
C THR A 84 -7.41 6.37 20.39
N GLY A 85 -6.17 6.44 20.84
CA GLY A 85 -5.67 5.78 22.05
C GLY A 85 -5.25 4.32 21.82
N ASP A 86 -5.32 3.55 22.89
CA ASP A 86 -5.01 2.11 22.90
C ASP A 86 -6.27 1.31 22.60
N VAL A 87 -6.56 1.15 21.30
CA VAL A 87 -7.79 0.56 20.79
C VAL A 87 -7.49 -0.71 20.00
N ALA A 88 -8.33 -1.73 20.17
CA ALA A 88 -8.21 -2.95 19.38
C ALA A 88 -8.51 -2.69 17.88
N PRO A 89 -7.85 -3.42 16.95
CA PRO A 89 -8.25 -3.40 15.56
C PRO A 89 -9.72 -3.81 15.41
N LYS A 90 -10.45 -3.12 14.54
CA LYS A 90 -11.82 -3.48 14.14
C LYS A 90 -11.85 -4.86 13.48
N ARG A 91 -10.82 -5.18 12.68
CA ARG A 91 -10.63 -6.47 12.01
C ARG A 91 -9.14 -6.79 11.92
N VAL A 92 -8.83 -8.09 11.88
CA VAL A 92 -7.47 -8.61 11.66
C VAL A 92 -7.53 -9.68 10.59
N LEU A 93 -6.93 -9.44 9.42
CA LEU A 93 -6.77 -10.42 8.35
C LEU A 93 -5.45 -11.17 8.58
N HIS A 94 -5.52 -12.47 8.89
CA HIS A 94 -4.36 -13.26 9.33
C HIS A 94 -4.60 -14.76 9.16
N GLY A 95 -3.53 -15.55 9.20
CA GLY A 95 -3.62 -17.01 9.20
C GLY A 95 -3.23 -17.66 7.86
N PRO A 96 -3.06 -18.99 7.84
CA PRO A 96 -2.42 -19.69 6.73
C PRO A 96 -3.19 -19.62 5.41
N ASP A 97 -4.52 -19.59 5.45
CA ASP A 97 -5.36 -19.53 4.24
C ASP A 97 -5.31 -18.16 3.57
N THR A 98 -4.89 -17.11 4.29
CA THR A 98 -4.68 -15.78 3.70
C THR A 98 -3.52 -15.76 2.72
N GLN A 99 -2.54 -16.65 2.89
CA GLN A 99 -1.28 -16.68 2.11
C GLN A 99 -0.42 -15.40 2.26
N ILE A 100 -0.74 -14.53 3.23
CA ILE A 100 0.06 -13.34 3.52
C ILE A 100 1.42 -13.78 4.05
N GLN A 101 2.48 -13.25 3.44
CA GLN A 101 3.86 -13.53 3.78
C GLN A 101 4.64 -12.21 3.77
N PHE A 102 4.82 -11.68 4.97
CA PHE A 102 5.61 -10.51 5.29
C PHE A 102 6.92 -10.91 5.98
N PRO A 103 7.90 -9.98 6.08
CA PRO A 103 9.06 -10.17 6.93
C PRO A 103 8.64 -10.40 8.39
N ALA A 104 9.30 -11.34 9.05
CA ALA A 104 9.05 -11.69 10.45
C ALA A 104 9.62 -10.63 11.42
N PRO A 105 9.21 -10.64 12.71
CA PRO A 105 9.85 -9.81 13.73
C PRO A 105 11.36 -10.13 13.79
N GLY A 106 12.21 -9.13 13.56
CA GLY A 106 13.67 -9.27 13.51
C GLY A 106 14.28 -9.36 12.11
N ASP A 107 13.49 -9.58 11.07
CA ASP A 107 13.97 -9.53 9.69
C ASP A 107 14.34 -8.10 9.29
N ARG A 108 15.36 -7.99 8.42
CA ARG A 108 15.64 -6.76 7.67
C ARG A 108 14.75 -6.76 6.43
N GLY A 109 13.58 -6.14 6.51
CA GLY A 109 12.67 -6.02 5.39
C GLY A 109 11.56 -5.02 5.69
N ALA A 110 11.17 -4.26 4.67
CA ALA A 110 10.07 -3.31 4.78
C ALA A 110 8.73 -4.03 4.64
N LEU A 111 7.76 -3.64 5.48
CA LEU A 111 6.37 -4.05 5.31
C LEU A 111 5.77 -3.34 4.08
N PRO A 112 5.14 -4.07 3.13
CA PRO A 112 4.58 -3.43 1.95
C PRO A 112 3.30 -2.68 2.31
N ALA A 113 3.06 -1.52 1.70
CA ALA A 113 1.74 -0.88 1.74
C ALA A 113 0.73 -1.67 0.90
N VAL A 114 -0.54 -1.56 1.28
CA VAL A 114 -1.65 -2.20 0.58
C VAL A 114 -2.30 -1.20 -0.38
N GLY A 115 -3.03 -1.71 -1.37
CA GLY A 115 -3.91 -0.92 -2.23
C GLY A 115 -5.36 -1.16 -1.84
N VAL A 116 -6.20 -0.13 -1.94
CA VAL A 116 -7.65 -0.24 -1.66
C VAL A 116 -8.43 0.19 -2.89
N ASP A 117 -9.40 -0.63 -3.29
CA ASP A 117 -10.43 -0.30 -4.28
C ASP A 117 -11.77 -0.05 -3.57
N PRO A 118 -12.13 1.21 -3.27
CA PRO A 118 -13.39 1.51 -2.59
C PRO A 118 -14.62 1.31 -3.49
N ILE A 119 -14.46 1.29 -4.81
CA ILE A 119 -15.58 1.11 -5.76
C ILE A 119 -15.94 -0.37 -5.89
N HIS A 120 -14.95 -1.23 -6.02
CA HIS A 120 -15.14 -2.68 -6.18
C HIS A 120 -15.07 -3.46 -4.86
N ASN A 121 -14.88 -2.76 -3.73
CA ASN A 121 -14.75 -3.33 -2.40
C ASN A 121 -13.62 -4.36 -2.30
N LEU A 122 -12.43 -4.01 -2.83
CA LEU A 122 -11.26 -4.90 -2.83
C LEU A 122 -10.10 -4.33 -2.02
N LEU A 123 -9.33 -5.24 -1.42
CA LEU A 123 -8.04 -4.97 -0.79
C LEU A 123 -6.95 -5.74 -1.53
N ILE A 124 -5.92 -5.03 -1.98
CA ILE A 124 -4.77 -5.59 -2.71
C ILE A 124 -3.58 -5.61 -1.76
N VAL A 125 -3.16 -6.81 -1.37
CA VAL A 125 -2.06 -7.03 -0.43
C VAL A 125 -0.86 -7.62 -1.16
N PRO A 126 0.23 -6.87 -1.35
CA PRO A 126 1.48 -7.45 -1.85
C PRO A 126 2.02 -8.48 -0.86
N SER A 127 2.42 -9.65 -1.33
CA SER A 127 2.96 -10.72 -0.49
C SER A 127 4.10 -11.39 -1.24
N ARG A 128 5.35 -11.20 -0.78
CA ARG A 128 6.57 -11.55 -1.55
C ARG A 128 6.48 -11.09 -3.01
N ALA A 129 6.51 -12.02 -3.97
CA ALA A 129 6.40 -11.77 -5.41
C ALA A 129 4.99 -12.02 -5.95
N SER A 130 3.97 -11.70 -5.14
CA SER A 130 2.56 -11.86 -5.51
C SER A 130 1.72 -10.67 -5.07
N LEU A 131 0.56 -10.50 -5.71
CA LEU A 131 -0.52 -9.67 -5.23
C LEU A 131 -1.70 -10.56 -4.83
N LEU A 132 -2.10 -10.47 -3.58
CA LEU A 132 -3.27 -11.15 -3.03
C LEU A 132 -4.44 -10.17 -3.04
N ILE A 133 -5.55 -10.55 -3.67
CA ILE A 133 -6.74 -9.70 -3.77
C ILE A 133 -7.82 -10.28 -2.87
N PHE A 134 -8.27 -9.51 -1.89
CA PHE A 134 -9.32 -9.88 -0.94
C PHE A 134 -10.56 -9.00 -1.12
N ASP A 135 -11.69 -9.45 -0.56
CA ASP A 135 -12.76 -8.51 -0.21
C ASP A 135 -12.21 -7.50 0.82
N ARG A 136 -12.55 -6.22 0.69
CA ARG A 136 -12.08 -5.16 1.60
C ARG A 136 -12.46 -5.42 3.07
N ASN A 137 -13.57 -6.13 3.31
CA ASN A 137 -14.04 -6.48 4.64
C ASN A 137 -13.52 -7.84 5.14
N ALA A 138 -12.60 -8.49 4.41
CA ALA A 138 -12.01 -9.76 4.81
C ALA A 138 -11.41 -9.67 6.23
N SER A 139 -11.62 -10.73 7.01
CA SER A 139 -11.14 -10.83 8.39
C SER A 139 -10.87 -12.28 8.77
N GLY A 140 -10.08 -12.48 9.82
CA GLY A 140 -9.63 -13.80 10.22
C GLY A 140 -8.83 -14.49 9.11
N ASN A 141 -8.97 -15.81 9.03
CA ASN A 141 -8.27 -16.68 8.08
C ASN A 141 -9.01 -16.80 6.73
N THR A 142 -9.32 -15.66 6.13
CA THR A 142 -10.05 -15.58 4.85
C THR A 142 -9.10 -15.79 3.66
N LYS A 143 -9.48 -16.63 2.70
CA LYS A 143 -8.73 -16.86 1.46
C LYS A 143 -8.79 -15.64 0.52
N PRO A 144 -7.73 -15.33 -0.24
CA PRO A 144 -7.80 -14.33 -1.29
C PRO A 144 -8.81 -14.77 -2.36
N LEU A 145 -9.54 -13.81 -2.91
CA LEU A 145 -10.41 -13.98 -4.07
C LEU A 145 -9.60 -14.33 -5.32
N ARG A 146 -8.43 -13.71 -5.46
CA ARG A 146 -7.50 -13.88 -6.59
C ARG A 146 -6.05 -13.73 -6.13
N VAL A 147 -5.15 -14.40 -6.81
CA VAL A 147 -3.70 -14.34 -6.57
C VAL A 147 -3.00 -14.11 -7.90
N ILE A 148 -2.34 -12.96 -8.05
CA ILE A 148 -1.47 -12.67 -9.19
C ILE A 148 -0.05 -13.06 -8.77
N SER A 149 0.50 -14.10 -9.36
CA SER A 149 1.84 -14.60 -9.02
C SER A 149 2.46 -15.39 -10.16
N GLY A 150 3.79 -15.47 -10.17
CA GLY A 150 4.54 -16.19 -11.18
C GLY A 150 5.45 -15.30 -12.02
N PRO A 151 6.34 -15.90 -12.81
CA PRO A 151 7.40 -15.17 -13.52
C PRO A 151 6.90 -14.24 -14.63
N LYS A 152 5.77 -14.55 -15.29
CA LYS A 152 5.19 -13.68 -16.33
C LYS A 152 4.57 -12.44 -15.74
N THR A 153 4.18 -12.46 -14.47
CA THR A 153 3.61 -11.27 -13.81
C THR A 153 4.55 -10.09 -13.80
N GLU A 154 5.86 -10.33 -13.81
CA GLU A 154 6.90 -9.32 -13.68
C GLU A 154 6.74 -8.42 -12.43
N LEU A 155 6.07 -8.86 -11.37
CA LEU A 155 5.90 -8.03 -10.16
C LEU A 155 7.27 -7.66 -9.53
N GLY A 156 7.46 -6.36 -9.28
CA GLY A 156 8.69 -5.79 -8.74
C GLY A 156 8.60 -5.31 -7.29
N GLY A 157 7.45 -5.45 -6.64
CA GLY A 157 7.19 -4.98 -5.28
C GLY A 157 6.73 -3.52 -5.21
N GLY A 158 6.81 -2.92 -4.02
CA GLY A 158 6.32 -1.56 -3.75
C GLY A 158 4.82 -1.48 -3.44
N LYS A 159 4.34 -0.26 -3.14
CA LYS A 159 2.90 0.03 -2.92
C LYS A 159 2.15 -0.14 -4.24
N PRO A 160 1.07 -0.94 -4.29
CA PRO A 160 0.17 -0.97 -5.44
C PRO A 160 -0.81 0.20 -5.35
N HIS A 161 -0.90 1.00 -6.41
CA HIS A 161 -1.89 2.07 -6.54
C HIS A 161 -3.07 1.54 -7.34
N VAL A 162 -4.29 1.76 -6.85
CA VAL A 162 -5.50 1.28 -7.50
C VAL A 162 -6.19 2.44 -8.20
N TYR A 163 -6.34 2.35 -9.52
CA TYR A 163 -7.26 3.22 -10.24
C TYR A 163 -8.62 2.53 -10.33
N ALA A 164 -9.43 2.77 -9.29
CA ALA A 164 -10.70 2.10 -9.08
C ALA A 164 -11.68 2.20 -10.27
N PRO A 165 -11.89 3.34 -10.95
CA PRO A 165 -12.85 3.45 -12.05
C PRO A 165 -12.64 2.46 -13.21
N LYS A 166 -11.40 2.02 -13.44
CA LYS A 166 -11.07 1.03 -14.48
C LYS A 166 -10.68 -0.34 -13.92
N GLY A 167 -10.56 -0.46 -12.60
CA GLY A 167 -10.08 -1.67 -11.94
C GLY A 167 -8.62 -1.98 -12.29
N TRP A 168 -7.77 -0.95 -12.34
CA TRP A 168 -6.34 -1.11 -12.57
C TRP A 168 -5.55 -1.15 -11.26
N ILE A 169 -4.53 -2.00 -11.25
CA ILE A 169 -3.48 -2.03 -10.24
C ILE A 169 -2.20 -1.56 -10.93
N VAL A 170 -1.64 -0.44 -10.47
CA VAL A 170 -0.38 0.13 -10.95
C VAL A 170 0.70 -0.12 -9.89
N ALA A 171 1.79 -0.79 -10.26
CA ALA A 171 2.87 -1.09 -9.34
C ALA A 171 4.22 -1.23 -10.07
N THR A 172 5.30 -1.34 -9.32
CA THR A 172 6.63 -1.58 -9.90
C THR A 172 6.67 -2.96 -10.55
N ALA A 173 7.28 -3.01 -11.74
CA ALA A 173 7.55 -4.22 -12.49
C ALA A 173 9.06 -4.48 -12.60
N ALA A 174 9.41 -5.72 -12.93
CA ALA A 174 10.77 -6.20 -13.05
C ALA A 174 11.60 -5.34 -14.02
N ARG A 175 12.91 -5.26 -13.74
CA ARG A 175 13.89 -4.47 -14.52
C ARG A 175 13.55 -2.97 -14.53
N GLY A 176 13.12 -2.44 -13.39
CA GLY A 176 12.89 -1.00 -13.18
C GLY A 176 11.83 -0.44 -14.12
N ALA A 177 10.69 -1.13 -14.20
CA ALA A 177 9.55 -0.71 -15.00
C ALA A 177 8.37 -0.39 -14.08
N ILE A 178 7.35 0.26 -14.64
CA ILE A 178 6.00 0.30 -14.06
C ILE A 178 5.13 -0.65 -14.86
N GLY A 179 4.35 -1.47 -14.16
CA GLY A 179 3.38 -2.39 -14.74
C GLY A 179 1.95 -2.01 -14.33
N VAL A 180 1.01 -2.39 -15.18
CA VAL A 180 -0.44 -2.24 -14.92
C VAL A 180 -1.12 -3.59 -15.07
N TRP A 181 -1.76 -4.05 -14.00
CA TRP A 181 -2.56 -5.27 -13.95
C TRP A 181 -4.02 -4.92 -13.69
N SER A 182 -4.91 -5.91 -13.79
CA SER A 182 -6.32 -5.74 -13.45
C SER A 182 -6.62 -6.33 -12.07
N ILE A 183 -7.56 -5.71 -11.36
CA ILE A 183 -8.17 -6.27 -10.15
C ILE A 183 -8.84 -7.63 -10.37
N ASN A 184 -9.07 -8.02 -11.62
CA ASN A 184 -9.69 -9.28 -12.03
C ASN A 184 -8.67 -10.35 -12.47
N ASP A 185 -7.38 -10.02 -12.54
CA ASP A 185 -6.34 -10.98 -12.91
C ASP A 185 -6.18 -12.08 -11.85
N ASN A 186 -5.83 -13.27 -12.31
CA ASN A 186 -5.56 -14.42 -11.45
C ASN A 186 -4.52 -15.34 -12.12
N GLY A 187 -3.55 -15.81 -11.35
CA GLY A 187 -2.43 -16.61 -11.82
C GLY A 187 -1.29 -15.79 -12.44
N ASP A 188 -0.54 -16.44 -13.33
CA ASP A 188 0.68 -15.92 -13.95
C ASP A 188 0.37 -15.06 -15.19
N VAL A 189 -0.17 -13.86 -14.95
CA VAL A 189 -0.64 -12.92 -15.98
C VAL A 189 0.32 -11.73 -16.12
N PRO A 190 0.83 -11.44 -17.33
CA PRO A 190 1.72 -10.30 -17.55
C PRO A 190 0.99 -8.95 -17.41
N PRO A 191 1.74 -7.86 -17.15
CA PRO A 191 1.13 -6.54 -17.12
C PRO A 191 0.55 -6.18 -18.50
N ARG A 192 -0.64 -5.58 -18.51
CA ARG A 192 -1.31 -5.06 -19.73
C ARG A 192 -0.55 -3.90 -20.33
N TRP A 193 0.00 -3.04 -19.48
CA TRP A 193 0.89 -1.94 -19.86
C TRP A 193 2.18 -2.03 -19.08
N ARG A 194 3.29 -1.73 -19.76
CA ARG A 194 4.63 -1.78 -19.17
C ARG A 194 5.43 -0.56 -19.61
N ILE A 195 5.76 0.31 -18.67
CA ILE A 195 6.57 1.51 -18.90
C ILE A 195 8.01 1.18 -18.49
N PRO A 196 8.96 1.03 -19.43
CA PRO A 196 10.33 0.59 -19.12
C PRO A 196 11.20 1.75 -18.60
N VAL A 197 10.85 2.31 -17.43
CA VAL A 197 11.46 3.53 -16.88
C VAL A 197 12.98 3.50 -16.92
N THR A 198 13.63 2.51 -16.29
CA THR A 198 15.11 2.43 -16.27
C THR A 198 15.73 2.35 -17.66
N LYS A 199 15.06 1.72 -18.63
CA LYS A 199 15.56 1.66 -20.01
C LYS A 199 15.48 3.03 -20.70
N ILE A 200 14.45 3.81 -20.41
CA ILE A 200 14.22 5.13 -21.01
C ILE A 200 15.11 6.19 -20.35
N THR A 201 15.23 6.16 -19.03
CA THR A 201 15.83 7.25 -18.24
C THR A 201 17.22 6.93 -17.71
N GLY A 202 17.61 5.65 -17.65
CA GLY A 202 18.81 5.19 -16.95
C GLY A 202 18.67 5.19 -15.41
N MET A 203 17.50 5.55 -14.88
CA MET A 203 17.28 5.76 -13.44
C MET A 203 16.55 4.58 -12.79
N ASN A 204 16.74 4.40 -11.49
CA ASN A 204 16.02 3.39 -10.73
C ASN A 204 14.55 3.79 -10.49
N VAL A 205 13.72 2.82 -10.14
CA VAL A 205 12.32 3.03 -9.74
C VAL A 205 12.21 2.75 -8.24
N ASN A 206 11.87 3.75 -7.45
CA ASN A 206 11.72 3.60 -5.99
C ASN A 206 10.26 3.57 -5.52
N GLY A 207 9.34 3.99 -6.38
CA GLY A 207 7.92 4.02 -6.11
C GLY A 207 7.16 4.45 -7.35
N VAL A 208 5.85 4.55 -7.23
CA VAL A 208 4.97 5.03 -8.28
C VAL A 208 3.81 5.76 -7.62
N GLU A 209 3.33 6.83 -8.23
CA GLU A 209 2.07 7.48 -7.87
C GLU A 209 1.27 7.71 -9.16
N ILE A 210 -0.05 7.70 -9.06
CA ILE A 210 -0.94 7.94 -10.21
C ILE A 210 -1.62 9.29 -10.06
N ASP A 211 -1.74 10.02 -11.18
CA ASP A 211 -2.57 11.22 -11.28
C ASP A 211 -3.59 11.03 -12.40
N PRO A 212 -4.76 10.47 -12.08
CA PRO A 212 -5.80 10.23 -13.08
C PRO A 212 -6.40 11.50 -13.69
N VAL A 213 -6.30 12.66 -13.01
CA VAL A 213 -6.86 13.93 -13.49
C VAL A 213 -6.04 14.45 -14.66
N HIS A 214 -4.72 14.39 -14.53
CA HIS A 214 -3.79 14.79 -15.61
C HIS A 214 -3.40 13.61 -16.52
N LYS A 215 -3.86 12.40 -16.20
CA LYS A 215 -3.57 11.15 -16.90
C LYS A 215 -2.08 10.81 -16.91
N GLU A 216 -1.48 10.90 -15.73
CA GLU A 216 -0.05 10.78 -15.55
C GLU A 216 0.33 9.69 -14.54
N ILE A 217 1.54 9.17 -14.69
CA ILE A 217 2.21 8.33 -13.71
C ILE A 217 3.50 9.02 -13.30
N MET A 218 3.70 9.20 -11.99
CA MET A 218 4.88 9.82 -11.41
C MET A 218 5.79 8.76 -10.78
N VAL A 219 7.08 8.87 -11.04
CA VAL A 219 8.09 7.89 -10.63
C VAL A 219 9.27 8.61 -9.97
N PRO A 220 9.40 8.56 -8.63
CA PRO A 220 10.57 9.06 -7.94
C PRO A 220 11.77 8.14 -8.15
N THR A 221 12.95 8.73 -8.36
CA THR A 221 14.21 8.02 -8.57
C THR A 221 15.26 8.46 -7.56
N GLY A 222 15.73 7.52 -6.77
CA GLY A 222 16.71 7.77 -5.71
C GLY A 222 18.13 7.95 -6.25
N ASN A 223 18.48 7.33 -7.37
CA ASN A 223 19.81 7.48 -7.96
C ASN A 223 19.97 8.76 -8.81
N GLY A 224 18.85 9.40 -9.17
CA GLY A 224 18.84 10.64 -9.95
C GLY A 224 18.34 11.86 -9.19
N ASN A 225 17.86 11.70 -7.94
CA ASN A 225 17.18 12.76 -7.18
C ASN A 225 16.11 13.49 -8.02
N THR A 226 15.36 12.74 -8.82
CA THR A 226 14.43 13.27 -9.83
C THR A 226 13.09 12.57 -9.71
N VAL A 227 12.00 13.29 -10.03
CA VAL A 227 10.68 12.70 -10.27
C VAL A 227 10.42 12.75 -11.78
N PHE A 228 10.22 11.60 -12.40
CA PHE A 228 9.78 11.53 -13.79
C PHE A 228 8.26 11.44 -13.84
N THR A 229 7.66 12.20 -14.73
CA THR A 229 6.23 12.15 -15.02
C THR A 229 6.03 11.62 -16.43
N PHE A 230 5.18 10.60 -16.57
CA PHE A 230 4.83 9.99 -17.84
C PHE A 230 3.35 10.26 -18.12
N SER A 231 3.05 10.92 -19.23
CA SER A 231 1.67 11.02 -19.73
C SER A 231 1.27 9.69 -20.38
N VAL A 232 0.18 9.10 -19.89
CA VAL A 232 -0.32 7.78 -20.31
C VAL A 232 -1.85 7.77 -20.38
N PRO A 233 -2.45 8.57 -21.27
CA PRO A 233 -3.90 8.72 -21.38
C PRO A 233 -4.64 7.39 -21.55
N GLU A 234 -4.03 6.42 -22.23
CA GLU A 234 -4.62 5.11 -22.52
C GLU A 234 -4.90 4.26 -21.26
N ILE A 235 -4.25 4.57 -20.13
CA ILE A 235 -4.51 3.88 -18.86
C ILE A 235 -5.75 4.47 -18.16
N PHE A 236 -6.04 5.75 -18.38
CA PHE A 236 -7.03 6.50 -17.62
C PHE A 236 -8.31 6.84 -18.40
N ASP A 237 -8.28 6.82 -19.74
CA ASP A 237 -9.43 7.04 -20.64
C ASP A 237 -10.41 5.86 -20.70
#